data_AF-A0A5E5AZ30-F1
#
_entry.id   AF-A0A5E5AZ30-F1
#
_cell.length_a   1.000
_cell.length_b   1.000
_cell.length_c   1.000
_cell.angle_alpha   90.00
_cell.angle_beta   90.00
_cell.angle_gamma   90.00
#
_symmetry.space_group_name_H-M   'P 1'
#
loop_
_entity.id
_entity.type
_entity.pdbx_description
1 polymer ?
#
loop_
_entity_poly.entity_id
_entity_poly.type
_entity_poly.pdbx_seq_one_letter_code
_entity_poly.pdbx_strand_id
1 'polypeptide(L)'
;MLKTNFATFAPSPLRAIQVGAAALCLALSSAAHADLSLLQPPRALTGGAPLQLMLLATQDSPGRKTIRLPEEIVVRISNDDFKPTLLHLKRAAIAPAQLTLSNGQFRRISYSAVLPKELRGSVRIEPVDWDASITTVLLDRAAPAEPMVAAAPIPVESNANSGTGPGNGTAAPVAGAVAAAPAATSSEAIAPTADAEFARISSNEPMYIGFGKNGDANARFQLSFKFHILKPDNPSSKSFLDNLYFGYTQLSIWDLEAESAPFRDSNYRPSFFYYVPDTGVRAGWFSSLGIAAGIEHESNGKAGDDSRSINTVFVKPILTFGNPSEYHWTIAPKLYAYLEKKDNPDIQNYRGYMDLLVLWGKPNGWQIGATLRKGMKRNYGSVDVQVTYPLGKLIPGTGGYIWLGYFTGYGEDLLDYNRHSPSQVRIGYSVFRW
;
A
#
# COMPACT_ATOMS: atom_id res chain seq x y z
N MET A 1 -77.67 7.70 -5.91
CA MET A 1 -76.75 8.85 -5.78
C MET A 1 -75.43 8.34 -5.22
N LEU A 2 -74.43 8.18 -6.09
CA LEU A 2 -73.08 7.73 -5.77
C LEU A 2 -72.26 8.96 -5.36
N LYS A 3 -71.70 9.01 -4.15
CA LYS A 3 -70.75 10.05 -3.73
C LYS A 3 -69.33 9.49 -3.79
N THR A 4 -68.58 9.90 -4.80
CA THR A 4 -67.13 9.69 -4.96
C THR A 4 -66.39 10.76 -4.14
N ASN A 5 -65.61 10.34 -3.14
CA ASN A 5 -64.66 11.20 -2.45
C ASN A 5 -63.33 11.19 -3.22
N PHE A 6 -62.98 12.31 -3.85
CA PHE A 6 -61.63 12.60 -4.32
C PHE A 6 -60.83 13.21 -3.17
N ALA A 7 -60.07 12.39 -2.46
CA ALA A 7 -58.99 12.87 -1.61
C ALA A 7 -57.70 12.88 -2.43
N THR A 8 -57.25 14.10 -2.74
CA THR A 8 -56.01 14.44 -3.42
C THR A 8 -54.79 13.92 -2.66
N PHE A 9 -53.97 13.10 -3.34
CA PHE A 9 -52.63 12.71 -2.89
C PHE A 9 -51.72 13.95 -2.87
N ALA A 10 -51.44 14.50 -1.70
CA ALA A 10 -50.35 15.45 -1.52
C ALA A 10 -49.03 14.64 -1.38
N PRO A 11 -48.02 14.83 -2.24
CA PRO A 11 -46.74 14.16 -2.08
C PRO A 11 -46.03 14.66 -0.81
N SER A 12 -45.41 13.74 -0.07
CA SER A 12 -44.67 14.07 1.15
C SER A 12 -43.46 14.98 0.85
N PRO A 13 -43.11 15.92 1.75
CA PRO A 13 -42.04 16.90 1.53
C PRO A 13 -40.67 16.25 1.29
N LEU A 14 -40.46 15.02 1.78
CA LEU A 14 -39.24 14.24 1.56
C LEU A 14 -39.04 13.79 0.10
N ARG A 15 -40.13 13.48 -0.63
CA ARG A 15 -40.04 13.12 -2.06
C ARG A 15 -39.76 14.34 -2.95
N ALA A 16 -40.29 15.51 -2.60
CA ALA A 16 -40.01 16.76 -3.32
C ALA A 16 -38.53 17.17 -3.18
N ILE A 17 -37.93 16.97 -2.00
CA ILE A 17 -36.52 17.25 -1.74
C ILE A 17 -35.60 16.25 -2.48
N GLN A 18 -35.96 14.95 -2.53
CA GLN A 18 -35.17 13.95 -3.26
C GLN A 18 -35.20 14.15 -4.78
N VAL A 19 -36.35 14.52 -5.35
CA VAL A 19 -36.46 14.84 -6.79
C VAL A 19 -35.76 16.17 -7.12
N GLY A 20 -35.85 17.15 -6.23
CA GLY A 20 -35.13 18.43 -6.37
C GLY A 20 -33.60 18.26 -6.32
N ALA A 21 -33.09 17.41 -5.42
CA ALA A 21 -31.66 17.13 -5.31
C ALA A 21 -31.13 16.34 -6.53
N ALA A 22 -31.88 15.36 -7.04
CA ALA A 22 -31.52 14.63 -8.26
C ALA A 22 -31.52 15.55 -9.50
N ALA A 23 -32.52 16.44 -9.62
CA ALA A 23 -32.58 17.43 -10.71
C ALA A 23 -31.45 18.48 -10.61
N LEU A 24 -31.04 18.87 -9.40
CA LEU A 24 -29.92 19.78 -9.18
C LEU A 24 -28.57 19.11 -9.53
N CYS A 25 -28.38 17.82 -9.21
CA CYS A 25 -27.20 17.05 -9.64
C CYS A 25 -27.12 16.84 -11.16
N LEU A 26 -28.28 16.66 -11.84
CA LEU A 26 -28.36 16.59 -13.30
C LEU A 26 -28.22 17.96 -13.99
N ALA A 27 -28.57 19.05 -13.32
CA ALA A 27 -28.36 20.42 -13.82
C ALA A 27 -26.92 20.92 -13.58
N LEU A 28 -26.21 20.36 -12.59
CA LEU A 28 -24.80 20.65 -12.29
C LEU A 28 -23.81 19.70 -12.99
N SER A 29 -24.28 18.66 -13.69
CA SER A 29 -23.43 17.87 -14.59
C SER A 29 -23.12 18.66 -15.87
N SER A 30 -22.20 19.61 -15.77
CA SER A 30 -21.45 20.05 -16.94
C SER A 30 -20.72 18.83 -17.50
N ALA A 31 -20.89 18.53 -18.79
CA ALA A 31 -20.10 17.51 -19.45
C ALA A 31 -18.61 17.89 -19.31
N ALA A 32 -17.88 17.16 -18.47
CA ALA A 32 -16.44 17.28 -18.37
C ALA A 32 -15.85 16.74 -19.68
N HIS A 33 -15.46 17.64 -20.58
CA HIS A 33 -14.78 17.28 -21.81
C HIS A 33 -13.29 17.31 -21.57
N ALA A 34 -12.69 16.13 -21.37
CA ALA A 34 -11.24 15.99 -21.38
C ALA A 34 -10.75 15.94 -22.83
N ASP A 35 -10.19 17.04 -23.32
CA ASP A 35 -9.62 17.10 -24.68
C ASP A 35 -8.36 16.23 -24.85
N LEU A 36 -7.76 15.84 -23.73
CA LEU A 36 -6.54 15.07 -23.63
C LEU A 36 -6.74 13.95 -22.61
N SER A 37 -6.47 12.71 -23.02
CA SER A 37 -6.56 11.52 -22.16
C SER A 37 -5.29 10.70 -22.24
N LEU A 38 -4.72 10.32 -21.09
CA LEU A 38 -3.56 9.44 -21.04
C LEU A 38 -4.01 7.98 -21.09
N LEU A 39 -3.59 7.24 -22.11
CA LEU A 39 -3.92 5.82 -22.24
C LEU A 39 -3.03 4.97 -21.34
N GLN A 40 -3.59 3.89 -20.82
CA GLN A 40 -2.85 2.95 -19.98
C GLN A 40 -1.68 2.31 -20.75
N PRO A 41 -0.48 2.25 -20.15
CA PRO A 41 0.65 1.53 -20.74
C PRO A 41 0.41 0.02 -20.79
N PRO A 42 1.22 -0.73 -21.57
CA PRO A 42 1.23 -2.18 -21.54
C PRO A 42 1.44 -2.73 -20.12
N ARG A 43 0.78 -3.83 -19.80
CA ARG A 43 0.88 -4.48 -18.48
C ARG A 43 2.25 -5.09 -18.19
N ALA A 44 3.04 -5.35 -19.22
CA ALA A 44 4.39 -5.87 -19.11
C ALA A 44 5.30 -5.20 -20.15
N LEU A 45 6.54 -4.94 -19.74
CA LEU A 45 7.62 -4.47 -20.59
C LEU A 45 8.74 -5.51 -20.55
N THR A 46 9.12 -6.03 -21.71
CA THR A 46 10.19 -7.03 -21.85
C THR A 46 11.51 -6.35 -22.19
N GLY A 47 12.58 -6.77 -21.50
CA GLY A 47 13.94 -6.33 -21.77
C GLY A 47 14.24 -4.86 -21.41
N GLY A 48 15.05 -4.20 -22.23
CA GLY A 48 15.46 -2.80 -22.09
C GLY A 48 14.54 -1.79 -22.77
N ALA A 49 13.32 -2.20 -23.15
CA ALA A 49 12.38 -1.35 -23.88
C ALA A 49 12.09 -0.04 -23.10
N PRO A 50 12.02 1.11 -23.79
CA PRO A 50 11.65 2.36 -23.14
C PRO A 50 10.21 2.31 -22.64
N LEU A 51 9.92 3.03 -21.56
CA LEU A 51 8.54 3.28 -21.18
C LEU A 51 7.90 4.16 -22.26
N GLN A 52 6.75 3.72 -22.78
CA GLN A 52 5.95 4.49 -23.72
C GLN A 52 4.57 4.77 -23.13
N LEU A 53 4.18 6.03 -23.14
CA LEU A 53 2.83 6.48 -22.81
C LEU A 53 2.18 7.09 -24.05
N MET A 54 0.89 6.84 -24.20
CA MET A 54 0.12 7.31 -25.34
C MET A 54 -0.88 8.36 -24.88
N LEU A 55 -0.70 9.58 -25.35
CA LEU A 55 -1.65 10.65 -25.16
C LEU A 55 -2.66 10.64 -26.30
N LEU A 56 -3.95 10.56 -25.99
CA LEU A 56 -5.04 10.65 -26.93
C LEU A 56 -5.62 12.07 -26.89
N ALA A 57 -5.56 12.77 -28.01
CA ALA A 57 -6.23 14.05 -28.21
C ALA A 57 -7.49 13.82 -29.05
N THR A 58 -8.65 14.26 -28.58
CA THR A 58 -9.95 14.11 -29.26
C THR A 58 -10.63 15.47 -29.45
N GLN A 59 -11.50 15.56 -30.47
CA GLN A 59 -12.42 16.67 -30.63
C GLN A 59 -13.82 16.11 -30.86
N ASP A 60 -14.55 15.95 -29.77
CA ASP A 60 -15.89 15.34 -29.77
C ASP A 60 -17.00 16.39 -29.90
N SER A 61 -16.64 17.68 -29.92
CA SER A 61 -17.56 18.79 -30.15
C SER A 61 -17.52 19.29 -31.60
N PRO A 62 -18.65 19.78 -32.14
CA PRO A 62 -18.69 20.40 -33.46
C PRO A 62 -17.73 21.58 -33.56
N GLY A 63 -16.91 21.60 -34.62
CA GLY A 63 -15.96 22.70 -34.90
C GLY A 63 -14.53 22.22 -35.13
N ARG A 64 -13.61 23.18 -35.23
CA ARG A 64 -12.16 22.91 -35.23
C ARG A 64 -11.56 23.42 -33.93
N LYS A 65 -10.66 22.64 -33.35
CA LYS A 65 -9.96 23.00 -32.12
C LYS A 65 -8.47 22.75 -32.28
N THR A 66 -7.68 23.74 -31.90
CA THR A 66 -6.22 23.62 -31.85
C THR A 66 -5.81 23.34 -30.42
N ILE A 67 -5.22 22.17 -30.19
CA ILE A 67 -4.74 21.70 -28.89
C ILE A 67 -3.22 21.86 -28.87
N ARG A 68 -2.69 22.48 -27.81
CA ARG A 68 -1.24 22.54 -27.55
C ARG A 68 -0.84 21.27 -26.82
N LEU A 69 0.15 20.56 -27.36
CA LEU A 69 0.68 19.35 -26.76
C LEU A 69 1.89 19.71 -25.90
N PRO A 70 2.02 19.13 -24.69
CA PRO A 70 3.21 19.33 -23.87
C PRO A 70 4.44 18.73 -24.53
N GLU A 71 5.61 19.28 -24.22
CA GLU A 71 6.88 18.74 -24.72
C GLU A 71 7.26 17.46 -23.98
N GLU A 72 6.96 17.40 -22.68
CA GLU A 72 7.24 16.26 -21.81
C GLU A 72 6.04 15.91 -20.93
N ILE A 73 5.96 14.64 -20.54
CA ILE A 73 5.05 14.14 -19.50
C ILE A 73 5.92 13.62 -18.36
N VAL A 74 5.73 14.15 -17.16
CA VAL A 74 6.45 13.69 -15.97
C VAL A 74 5.66 12.60 -15.26
N VAL A 75 6.32 11.47 -15.02
CA VAL A 75 5.77 10.39 -14.20
C VAL A 75 6.71 10.06 -13.06
N ARG A 76 6.15 9.68 -11.93
CA ARG A 76 6.86 9.07 -10.82
C ARG A 76 6.84 7.57 -11.00
N ILE A 77 8.02 6.97 -11.06
CA ILE A 77 8.21 5.52 -11.09
C ILE A 77 8.69 5.04 -9.74
N SER A 78 8.05 4.01 -9.20
CA SER A 78 8.41 3.39 -7.92
C SER A 78 8.23 1.88 -7.97
N ASN A 79 9.08 1.14 -7.26
CA ASN A 79 8.82 -0.23 -6.87
C ASN A 79 9.27 -0.40 -5.41
N ASP A 80 9.13 -1.61 -4.88
CA ASP A 80 9.49 -1.90 -3.48
C ASP A 80 11.03 -1.84 -3.24
N ASP A 81 11.84 -1.95 -4.29
CA ASP A 81 13.31 -2.07 -4.24
C ASP A 81 14.09 -0.84 -4.77
N PHE A 82 13.40 0.17 -5.28
CA PHE A 82 13.96 1.29 -6.06
C PHE A 82 13.37 2.62 -5.60
N LYS A 83 14.26 3.61 -5.43
CA LYS A 83 13.88 4.95 -5.01
C LYS A 83 12.87 5.55 -6.00
N PRO A 84 11.71 6.07 -5.52
CA PRO A 84 10.78 6.80 -6.37
C PRO A 84 11.51 7.88 -7.16
N THR A 85 11.47 7.79 -8.48
CA THR A 85 12.24 8.66 -9.38
C THR A 85 11.28 9.32 -10.36
N LEU A 86 11.51 10.60 -10.64
CA LEU A 86 10.78 11.30 -11.69
C LEU A 86 11.40 10.96 -13.04
N LEU A 87 10.57 10.51 -13.95
CA LEU A 87 10.92 10.18 -15.32
C LEU A 87 10.21 11.13 -16.27
N HIS A 88 11.00 11.81 -17.09
CA HIS A 88 10.53 12.79 -18.07
C HIS A 88 10.35 12.10 -19.42
N LEU A 89 9.12 11.78 -19.81
CA LEU A 89 8.83 11.20 -21.12
C LEU A 89 8.74 12.29 -22.16
N LYS A 90 9.60 12.19 -23.19
CA LYS A 90 9.65 13.18 -24.27
C LYS A 90 8.68 12.83 -25.38
N ARG A 91 8.00 13.84 -25.92
CA ARG A 91 7.13 13.70 -27.10
C ARG A 91 7.93 13.18 -28.30
N ALA A 92 7.35 12.27 -29.07
CA ALA A 92 7.95 11.79 -30.31
C ALA A 92 8.22 12.96 -31.29
N ALA A 93 9.42 13.01 -31.87
CA ALA A 93 9.86 14.10 -32.75
C ALA A 93 8.98 14.32 -34.00
N ILE A 94 8.24 13.29 -34.41
CA ILE A 94 7.32 13.32 -35.56
C ILE A 94 6.00 14.05 -35.22
N ALA A 95 5.68 14.24 -33.93
CA ALA A 95 4.45 14.86 -33.50
C ALA A 95 4.60 16.40 -33.38
N PRO A 96 3.70 17.20 -34.00
CA PRO A 96 3.75 18.65 -33.93
C PRO A 96 3.41 19.17 -32.52
N ALA A 97 3.92 20.35 -32.16
CA ALA A 97 3.62 20.99 -30.86
C ALA A 97 2.18 21.47 -30.73
N GLN A 98 1.51 21.69 -31.86
CA GLN A 98 0.11 22.07 -31.93
C GLN A 98 -0.60 21.15 -32.90
N LEU A 99 -1.80 20.74 -32.51
CA LEU A 99 -2.62 19.84 -33.29
C LEU A 99 -4.00 20.46 -33.50
N THR A 100 -4.37 20.67 -34.76
CA THR A 100 -5.73 21.08 -35.11
C THR A 100 -6.56 19.86 -35.47
N LEU A 101 -7.62 19.61 -34.71
CA LEU A 101 -8.57 18.53 -34.93
C LEU A 101 -9.89 19.10 -35.44
N SER A 102 -10.48 18.43 -36.43
CA SER A 102 -11.86 18.66 -36.87
C SER A 102 -12.83 17.72 -36.14
N ASN A 103 -14.12 17.98 -36.25
CA ASN A 103 -15.18 17.21 -35.59
C ASN A 103 -15.01 15.68 -35.74
N GLY A 104 -14.99 14.96 -34.61
CA GLY A 104 -14.86 13.50 -34.54
C GLY A 104 -13.45 12.96 -34.83
N GLN A 105 -12.45 13.83 -35.02
CA GLN A 105 -11.07 13.39 -35.21
C GLN A 105 -10.37 13.16 -33.88
N PHE A 106 -9.50 12.16 -33.87
CA PHE A 106 -8.58 11.90 -32.78
C PHE A 106 -7.16 11.70 -33.30
N ARG A 107 -6.18 12.01 -32.45
CA ARG A 107 -4.78 11.67 -32.69
C ARG A 107 -4.15 11.08 -31.46
N ARG A 108 -3.25 10.14 -31.71
CA ARG A 108 -2.46 9.46 -30.69
C ARG A 108 -1.04 9.99 -30.77
N ILE A 109 -0.50 10.43 -29.65
CA ILE A 109 0.83 11.01 -29.54
C ILE A 109 1.62 10.17 -28.54
N SER A 110 2.76 9.66 -28.99
CA SER A 110 3.64 8.85 -28.16
C SER A 110 4.63 9.72 -27.40
N TYR A 111 4.78 9.43 -26.12
CA TYR A 111 5.81 9.97 -25.23
C TYR A 111 6.66 8.81 -24.73
N SER A 112 7.99 8.98 -24.73
CA SER A 112 8.88 7.88 -24.34
C SER A 112 10.04 8.35 -23.46
N ALA A 113 10.48 7.46 -22.56
CA ALA A 113 11.71 7.64 -21.80
C ALA A 113 12.39 6.29 -21.53
N VAL A 114 13.71 6.32 -21.38
CA VAL A 114 14.49 5.15 -21.02
C VAL A 114 14.30 4.88 -19.53
N LEU A 115 13.88 3.66 -19.20
CA LEU A 115 13.75 3.23 -17.81
C LEU A 115 15.14 2.97 -17.21
N PRO A 116 15.39 3.39 -15.95
CA PRO A 116 16.61 3.05 -15.22
C PRO A 116 16.94 1.55 -15.32
N LYS A 117 18.23 1.23 -15.49
CA LYS A 117 18.71 -0.15 -15.76
C LYS A 117 18.59 -1.05 -14.55
N GLU A 118 18.24 -0.51 -13.39
CA GLU A 118 18.17 -1.19 -12.10
C GLU A 118 16.72 -1.59 -11.74
N LEU A 119 15.71 -0.95 -12.36
CA LEU A 119 14.29 -1.25 -12.13
C LEU A 119 13.91 -2.66 -12.60
N ARG A 120 13.29 -3.45 -11.72
CA ARG A 120 12.83 -4.82 -11.95
C ARG A 120 11.48 -5.07 -11.29
N GLY A 121 10.81 -6.13 -11.72
CA GLY A 121 9.58 -6.59 -11.08
C GLY A 121 8.42 -5.62 -11.30
N SER A 122 7.58 -5.47 -10.28
CA SER A 122 6.36 -4.66 -10.36
C SER A 122 6.68 -3.18 -10.14
N VAL A 123 6.51 -2.35 -11.17
CA VAL A 123 6.77 -0.90 -11.10
C VAL A 123 5.46 -0.13 -11.20
N ARG A 124 5.20 0.72 -10.22
CA ARG A 124 4.11 1.69 -10.22
C ARG A 124 4.52 2.94 -10.97
N ILE A 125 3.64 3.42 -11.84
CA ILE A 125 3.78 4.61 -12.67
C ILE A 125 2.63 5.54 -12.29
N GLU A 126 2.99 6.71 -11.79
CA GLU A 126 2.08 7.75 -11.33
C GLU A 126 2.34 9.03 -12.13
N PRO A 127 1.40 9.49 -12.96
CA PRO A 127 1.49 10.79 -13.62
C PRO A 127 1.43 11.92 -12.58
N VAL A 128 2.37 12.88 -12.62
CA VAL A 128 2.50 13.89 -11.55
C VAL A 128 1.59 15.11 -11.79
N ASP A 129 1.55 15.62 -13.02
CA ASP A 129 0.78 16.82 -13.38
C ASP A 129 -0.44 16.49 -14.25
N TRP A 130 -0.96 15.27 -14.12
CA TRP A 130 -2.05 14.75 -14.93
C TRP A 130 -3.07 14.05 -14.05
N ASP A 131 -4.34 14.35 -14.26
CA ASP A 131 -5.46 13.62 -13.65
C ASP A 131 -5.64 12.27 -14.36
N ALA A 132 -4.76 11.32 -14.03
CA ALA A 132 -4.71 10.00 -14.64
C ALA A 132 -4.39 8.93 -13.58
N SER A 133 -4.98 7.74 -13.75
CA SER A 133 -4.85 6.66 -12.77
C SER A 133 -3.42 6.11 -12.67
N ILE A 134 -2.99 5.86 -11.44
CA ILE A 134 -1.75 5.13 -11.14
C ILE A 134 -1.83 3.75 -11.79
N THR A 135 -0.79 3.39 -12.55
CA THR A 135 -0.73 2.10 -13.26
C THR A 135 0.45 1.28 -12.79
N THR A 136 0.29 -0.04 -12.68
CA THR A 136 1.37 -0.96 -12.36
C THR A 136 1.79 -1.73 -13.61
N VAL A 137 3.09 -1.75 -13.90
CA VAL A 137 3.70 -2.42 -15.06
C VAL A 137 4.74 -3.43 -14.57
N LEU A 138 4.68 -4.65 -15.09
CA LEU A 138 5.67 -5.68 -14.81
C LEU A 138 6.90 -5.51 -15.73
N LEU A 139 8.09 -5.43 -15.16
CA LEU A 139 9.35 -5.37 -15.90
C LEU A 139 10.06 -6.72 -15.87
N ASP A 140 10.10 -7.35 -17.04
CA ASP A 140 10.80 -8.61 -17.29
C ASP A 140 12.19 -8.33 -17.86
N ARG A 141 13.15 -8.06 -16.96
CA ARG A 141 14.55 -7.77 -17.32
C ARG A 141 15.49 -8.67 -16.53
N ALA A 142 16.43 -9.33 -17.22
CA ALA A 142 17.44 -10.17 -16.59
C ALA A 142 18.32 -9.38 -15.58
N ALA A 143 18.79 -10.08 -14.55
CA ALA A 143 19.80 -9.53 -13.64
C ALA A 143 21.08 -9.20 -14.43
N PRO A 144 21.77 -8.08 -14.13
CA PRO A 144 23.09 -7.84 -14.71
C PRO A 144 24.01 -8.99 -14.35
N ALA A 145 24.59 -9.67 -15.35
CA ALA A 145 25.66 -10.61 -15.11
C ALA A 145 26.90 -9.81 -14.69
N GLU A 146 27.20 -9.77 -13.40
CA GLU A 146 28.49 -9.22 -12.98
C GLU A 146 29.60 -10.19 -13.43
N PRO A 147 30.60 -9.73 -14.21
CA PRO A 147 31.77 -10.54 -14.47
C PRO A 147 32.50 -10.73 -13.15
N MET A 148 32.56 -11.97 -12.69
CA MET A 148 33.34 -12.41 -11.54
C MET A 148 34.82 -12.11 -11.83
N VAL A 149 35.33 -10.96 -11.42
CA VAL A 149 36.76 -10.66 -11.47
C VAL A 149 37.41 -11.38 -10.30
N ALA A 150 38.07 -12.50 -10.60
CA ALA A 150 38.93 -13.20 -9.67
C ALA A 150 40.01 -12.25 -9.14
N ALA A 151 40.07 -12.08 -7.83
CA ALA A 151 41.14 -11.33 -7.18
C ALA A 151 42.49 -12.05 -7.40
N ALA A 152 43.37 -11.44 -8.19
CA ALA A 152 44.77 -11.81 -8.26
C ALA A 152 45.55 -11.12 -7.12
N PRO A 153 46.60 -11.76 -6.57
CA PRO A 153 47.29 -11.28 -5.37
C PRO A 153 48.16 -10.05 -5.66
N ILE A 154 48.24 -9.17 -4.66
CA ILE A 154 49.03 -7.93 -4.67
C ILE A 154 50.53 -8.28 -4.59
N PRO A 155 51.39 -7.80 -5.51
CA PRO A 155 52.84 -7.86 -5.32
C PRO A 155 53.29 -6.72 -4.40
N VAL A 156 54.18 -7.07 -3.47
CA VAL A 156 54.92 -6.15 -2.62
C VAL A 156 56.06 -5.56 -3.44
N GLU A 157 56.15 -4.23 -3.55
CA GLU A 157 57.37 -3.56 -4.00
C GLU A 157 57.88 -2.51 -3.01
N SER A 158 59.20 -2.54 -2.92
CA SER A 158 60.12 -1.94 -1.96
C SER A 158 60.61 -0.56 -2.37
N ASN A 159 61.00 0.22 -1.35
CA ASN A 159 61.74 1.48 -1.41
C ASN A 159 62.82 1.57 -2.51
N ALA A 160 62.90 2.73 -3.18
CA ALA A 160 64.17 3.36 -3.54
C ALA A 160 64.01 4.89 -3.63
N ASN A 161 65.04 5.57 -3.15
CA ASN A 161 65.14 6.99 -2.83
C ASN A 161 66.13 7.66 -3.79
N SER A 162 65.83 8.86 -4.33
CA SER A 162 66.75 9.88 -4.88
C SER A 162 65.93 10.87 -5.73
N GLY A 163 65.99 12.20 -5.66
CA GLY A 163 66.86 13.14 -4.97
C GLY A 163 66.92 14.43 -5.81
N THR A 164 66.80 15.60 -5.15
CA THR A 164 67.21 16.98 -5.55
C THR A 164 66.49 17.66 -6.73
N GLY A 165 66.09 18.94 -6.70
CA GLY A 165 66.49 20.10 -5.88
C GLY A 165 65.49 21.29 -5.95
N PRO A 166 65.86 22.49 -5.44
CA PRO A 166 64.96 23.33 -4.62
C PRO A 166 64.51 24.64 -5.28
N GLY A 167 63.42 25.23 -4.77
CA GLY A 167 62.99 26.58 -5.15
C GLY A 167 61.92 27.17 -4.22
N ASN A 168 62.36 28.08 -3.33
CA ASN A 168 61.54 28.91 -2.45
C ASN A 168 60.56 29.81 -3.22
N GLY A 169 59.38 30.09 -2.62
CA GLY A 169 58.49 31.15 -3.09
C GLY A 169 57.20 31.26 -2.29
N THR A 170 57.26 32.00 -1.18
CA THR A 170 56.14 32.49 -0.36
C THR A 170 55.10 33.30 -1.13
N ALA A 171 53.82 33.21 -0.70
CA ALA A 171 52.85 34.29 -0.49
C ALA A 171 51.43 34.05 -1.08
N ALA A 172 50.47 33.80 -0.18
CA ALA A 172 49.16 34.46 -0.23
C ALA A 172 49.30 35.86 0.44
N PRO A 173 48.32 36.79 0.47
CA PRO A 173 46.93 36.75 -0.02
C PRO A 173 46.50 38.03 -0.79
N VAL A 174 45.29 38.08 -1.35
CA VAL A 174 44.45 39.31 -1.28
C VAL A 174 42.97 38.98 -1.47
N ALA A 175 42.19 39.47 -0.50
CA ALA A 175 40.75 39.48 -0.45
C ALA A 175 40.16 40.58 -1.35
N GLY A 176 38.94 40.35 -1.82
CA GLY A 176 38.08 41.34 -2.46
C GLY A 176 36.62 40.96 -2.26
N ALA A 177 36.03 41.47 -1.18
CA ALA A 177 34.63 41.30 -0.82
C ALA A 177 33.73 42.21 -1.68
N VAL A 178 32.52 41.74 -1.99
CA VAL A 178 31.33 42.60 -2.07
C VAL A 178 30.12 41.85 -1.54
N ALA A 179 29.50 42.48 -0.55
CA ALA A 179 28.31 42.07 0.17
C ALA A 179 27.03 42.41 -0.60
N ALA A 180 25.96 41.63 -0.39
CA ALA A 180 24.59 42.13 -0.38
C ALA A 180 23.64 41.13 0.32
N ALA A 181 23.14 41.55 1.48
CA ALA A 181 21.84 41.17 2.05
C ALA A 181 21.20 42.51 2.52
N PRO A 182 19.91 42.62 2.88
CA PRO A 182 18.90 41.58 3.08
C PRO A 182 17.51 41.90 2.47
N ALA A 183 16.61 40.92 2.35
CA ALA A 183 15.16 41.21 2.33
C ALA A 183 14.29 39.99 2.63
N ALA A 184 13.32 40.24 3.52
CA ALA A 184 12.01 39.60 3.66
C ALA A 184 11.94 38.18 4.27
N THR A 185 11.65 38.19 5.56
CA THR A 185 10.78 37.24 6.26
C THR A 185 9.53 36.92 5.43
N SER A 186 9.45 35.70 4.87
CA SER A 186 8.17 35.11 4.48
C SER A 186 7.79 34.09 5.53
N SER A 187 6.66 34.35 6.18
CA SER A 187 5.93 33.47 7.09
C SER A 187 6.07 32.00 6.71
N GLU A 188 6.39 31.19 7.72
CA GLU A 188 6.28 29.73 7.74
C GLU A 188 4.84 29.32 7.40
N ALA A 189 4.55 29.28 6.10
CA ALA A 189 3.38 28.60 5.58
C ALA A 189 3.71 27.11 5.62
N ILE A 190 3.07 26.39 6.55
CA ILE A 190 2.98 24.93 6.54
C ILE A 190 2.25 24.56 5.24
N ALA A 191 3.00 24.51 4.13
CA ALA A 191 2.57 23.87 2.89
C ALA A 191 2.62 22.35 3.12
N PRO A 192 1.64 21.58 2.63
CA PRO A 192 1.44 20.21 3.08
C PRO A 192 2.63 19.33 2.67
N THR A 193 3.34 18.76 3.64
CA THR A 193 4.29 17.64 3.50
C THR A 193 3.61 16.32 3.10
N ALA A 194 2.35 16.38 2.65
CA ALA A 194 1.48 15.25 2.37
C ALA A 194 2.16 14.16 1.52
N ASP A 195 2.81 14.52 0.41
CA ASP A 195 3.26 13.50 -0.55
C ASP A 195 4.47 12.67 -0.09
N ALA A 196 5.33 13.22 0.79
CA ALA A 196 6.50 12.51 1.32
C ALA A 196 6.18 11.72 2.60
N GLU A 197 5.25 12.23 3.41
CA GLU A 197 4.81 11.58 4.65
C GLU A 197 3.82 10.45 4.38
N PHE A 198 2.87 10.61 3.45
CA PHE A 198 1.98 9.52 3.04
C PHE A 198 2.76 8.36 2.39
N ALA A 199 3.89 8.63 1.74
CA ALA A 199 4.77 7.60 1.18
C ALA A 199 5.45 6.71 2.24
N ARG A 200 5.34 7.05 3.53
CA ARG A 200 5.83 6.22 4.66
C ARG A 200 4.75 5.30 5.21
N ILE A 201 3.49 5.50 4.81
CA ILE A 201 2.36 4.68 5.23
C ILE A 201 2.19 3.53 4.23
N SER A 202 2.09 2.32 4.76
CA SER A 202 1.77 1.11 3.99
C SER A 202 0.86 0.19 4.80
N SER A 203 0.27 -0.83 4.19
CA SER A 203 -0.53 -1.82 4.92
C SER A 203 0.36 -2.68 5.83
N ASN A 204 -0.13 -2.96 7.04
CA ASN A 204 0.54 -3.84 8.00
C ASN A 204 -0.09 -5.24 8.04
N GLU A 205 -1.42 -5.29 8.05
CA GLU A 205 -2.24 -6.49 7.96
C GLU A 205 -3.41 -6.24 6.97
N PRO A 206 -4.20 -7.26 6.59
CA PRO A 206 -5.31 -7.07 5.68
C PRO A 206 -6.27 -5.98 6.14
N MET A 207 -6.81 -5.24 5.17
CA MET A 207 -7.86 -4.24 5.36
C MET A 207 -9.08 -4.69 4.59
N TYR A 208 -10.16 -4.96 5.31
CA TYR A 208 -11.37 -5.55 4.76
C TYR A 208 -12.59 -5.20 5.58
N ILE A 209 -13.76 -5.41 4.98
CA ILE A 209 -15.05 -5.53 5.66
C ILE A 209 -15.76 -6.76 5.13
N GLY A 210 -16.38 -7.53 6.02
CA GLY A 210 -17.14 -8.72 5.66
C GLY A 210 -18.38 -8.87 6.52
N PHE A 211 -19.43 -9.41 5.92
CA PHE A 211 -20.75 -9.59 6.50
C PHE A 211 -21.09 -11.08 6.52
N GLY A 212 -21.66 -11.55 7.62
CA GLY A 212 -22.05 -12.95 7.75
C GLY A 212 -23.23 -13.13 8.70
N LYS A 213 -23.84 -14.30 8.61
CA LYS A 213 -24.91 -14.72 9.51
C LYS A 213 -24.74 -16.20 9.83
N ASN A 214 -24.46 -16.48 11.10
CA ASN A 214 -24.63 -17.81 11.68
C ASN A 214 -25.02 -17.63 13.15
N GLY A 215 -26.31 -17.77 13.45
CA GLY A 215 -26.92 -17.10 14.59
C GLY A 215 -27.23 -15.65 14.21
N ASP A 216 -26.71 -14.70 14.98
CA ASP A 216 -26.94 -13.28 14.74
C ASP A 216 -26.12 -12.75 13.55
N ALA A 217 -26.74 -11.87 12.76
CA ALA A 217 -26.08 -11.17 11.68
C ALA A 217 -25.03 -10.20 12.23
N ASN A 218 -23.81 -10.27 11.72
CA ASN A 218 -22.73 -9.39 12.14
C ASN A 218 -21.82 -9.01 10.97
N ALA A 219 -21.11 -7.89 11.13
CA ALA A 219 -20.00 -7.52 10.27
C ALA A 219 -18.67 -7.53 11.05
N ARG A 220 -17.60 -7.92 10.36
CA ARG A 220 -16.23 -7.84 10.85
C ARG A 220 -15.44 -6.98 9.89
N PHE A 221 -14.77 -5.95 10.38
CA PHE A 221 -13.84 -5.17 9.57
C PHE A 221 -12.52 -4.94 10.28
N GLN A 222 -11.47 -4.78 9.48
CA GLN A 222 -10.14 -4.50 9.95
C GLN A 222 -9.54 -3.32 9.19
N LEU A 223 -8.93 -2.40 9.93
CA LEU A 223 -8.09 -1.33 9.41
C LEU A 223 -6.67 -1.56 9.92
N SER A 224 -5.66 -1.47 9.04
CA SER A 224 -4.30 -1.77 9.45
C SER A 224 -3.27 -1.07 8.58
N PHE A 225 -2.41 -0.27 9.22
CA PHE A 225 -1.30 0.40 8.56
C PHE A 225 -0.02 0.32 9.40
N LYS A 226 1.10 0.53 8.73
CA LYS A 226 2.41 0.79 9.34
C LYS A 226 3.01 2.04 8.74
N PHE A 227 3.62 2.84 9.59
CA PHE A 227 4.35 4.05 9.26
C PHE A 227 5.84 3.81 9.45
N HIS A 228 6.63 4.03 8.40
CA HIS A 228 8.09 3.92 8.44
C HIS A 228 8.71 5.18 9.08
N ILE A 229 9.17 5.05 10.32
CA ILE A 229 9.55 6.18 11.18
C ILE A 229 10.78 6.89 10.61
N LEU A 230 11.84 6.14 10.35
CA LEU A 230 13.09 6.64 9.76
C LEU A 230 13.32 5.90 8.45
N LYS A 231 13.11 6.60 7.34
CA LYS A 231 13.34 6.04 6.01
C LYS A 231 14.83 6.21 5.67
N PRO A 232 15.59 5.13 5.44
CA PRO A 232 16.98 5.24 5.08
C PRO A 232 17.15 5.80 3.67
N ASP A 233 18.27 6.48 3.43
CA ASP A 233 18.70 6.85 2.08
C ASP A 233 18.97 5.61 1.22
N ASN A 234 19.42 4.52 1.86
CA ASN A 234 19.59 3.20 1.26
C ASN A 234 18.45 2.25 1.68
N PRO A 235 17.51 1.90 0.79
CA PRO A 235 16.41 0.97 1.08
C PRO A 235 16.86 -0.43 1.53
N SER A 236 18.08 -0.84 1.20
CA SER A 236 18.66 -2.11 1.63
C SER A 236 19.38 -2.03 2.98
N SER A 237 19.34 -0.88 3.66
CA SER A 237 19.93 -0.72 4.98
C SER A 237 19.30 -1.71 5.96
N LYS A 238 20.15 -2.44 6.68
CA LYS A 238 19.75 -3.33 7.78
C LYS A 238 20.04 -2.70 9.15
N SER A 239 20.36 -1.40 9.17
CA SER A 239 20.52 -0.65 10.42
C SER A 239 19.22 -0.69 11.22
N PHE A 240 19.34 -0.77 12.54
CA PHE A 240 18.20 -0.89 13.43
C PHE A 240 17.24 0.30 13.28
N LEU A 241 17.77 1.52 13.30
CA LEU A 241 16.97 2.76 13.23
C LEU A 241 16.22 2.88 11.90
N ASP A 242 16.84 2.43 10.81
CA ASP A 242 16.33 2.53 9.43
C ASP A 242 15.15 1.59 9.15
N ASN A 243 14.81 0.70 10.08
CA ASN A 243 13.79 -0.34 9.90
C ASN A 243 12.77 -0.31 11.04
N LEU A 244 12.59 0.84 11.68
CA LEU A 244 11.59 1.04 12.73
C LEU A 244 10.25 1.50 12.17
N TYR A 245 9.20 0.82 12.63
CA TYR A 245 7.83 1.06 12.22
C TYR A 245 6.94 1.29 13.43
N PHE A 246 6.03 2.25 13.27
CA PHE A 246 4.83 2.34 14.07
C PHE A 246 3.70 1.65 13.32
N GLY A 247 3.07 0.64 13.93
CA GLY A 247 1.91 -0.04 13.38
C GLY A 247 0.65 0.31 14.13
N TYR A 248 -0.47 0.29 13.43
CA TYR A 248 -1.79 0.37 14.04
C TYR A 248 -2.72 -0.59 13.32
N THR A 249 -3.27 -1.56 14.05
CA THR A 249 -4.34 -2.43 13.58
C THR A 249 -5.57 -2.21 14.46
N GLN A 250 -6.74 -2.08 13.85
CA GLN A 250 -8.02 -2.03 14.54
C GLN A 250 -8.94 -3.09 13.97
N LEU A 251 -9.48 -3.95 14.83
CA LEU A 251 -10.49 -4.95 14.47
C LEU A 251 -11.80 -4.59 15.16
N SER A 252 -12.91 -4.58 14.44
CA SER A 252 -14.22 -4.29 15.01
C SER A 252 -15.25 -5.34 14.59
N ILE A 253 -16.05 -5.77 15.55
CA ILE A 253 -17.22 -6.63 15.36
C ILE A 253 -18.47 -5.77 15.54
N TRP A 254 -19.28 -5.70 14.48
CA TRP A 254 -20.51 -4.94 14.42
C TRP A 254 -21.70 -5.89 14.53
N ASP A 255 -22.52 -5.74 15.55
CA ASP A 255 -23.76 -6.49 15.69
C ASP A 255 -24.85 -5.81 14.86
N LEU A 256 -25.32 -6.49 13.81
CA LEU A 256 -26.31 -5.95 12.88
C LEU A 256 -27.74 -6.33 13.24
N GLU A 257 -27.92 -7.27 14.17
CA GLU A 257 -29.22 -7.80 14.56
C GLU A 257 -29.70 -7.21 15.89
N ALA A 258 -28.79 -6.74 16.74
CA ALA A 258 -29.12 -6.00 17.95
C ALA A 258 -29.81 -4.65 17.69
N GLU A 259 -30.61 -4.20 18.66
CA GLU A 259 -31.32 -2.93 18.60
C GLU A 259 -30.35 -1.75 18.37
N SER A 260 -30.64 -0.93 17.37
CA SER A 260 -29.78 0.16 16.89
C SER A 260 -28.43 -0.25 16.28
N ALA A 261 -28.21 -1.56 16.05
CA ALA A 261 -27.00 -2.13 15.45
C ALA A 261 -25.70 -1.53 16.01
N PRO A 262 -25.37 -1.73 17.30
CA PRO A 262 -24.15 -1.19 17.90
C PRO A 262 -22.91 -2.01 17.52
N PHE A 263 -21.74 -1.39 17.60
CA PHE A 263 -20.49 -2.17 17.66
C PHE A 263 -20.45 -3.00 18.94
N ARG A 264 -20.28 -4.31 18.79
CA ARG A 264 -20.14 -5.24 19.92
C ARG A 264 -18.81 -4.98 20.62
N ASP A 265 -17.73 -5.03 19.84
CA ASP A 265 -16.38 -4.79 20.32
C ASP A 265 -15.49 -4.13 19.26
N SER A 266 -14.46 -3.41 19.71
CA SER A 266 -13.44 -2.82 18.85
C SER A 266 -12.09 -2.92 19.54
N ASN A 267 -11.15 -3.63 18.93
CA ASN A 267 -9.83 -3.85 19.48
C ASN A 267 -8.82 -2.94 18.78
N TYR A 268 -8.14 -2.12 19.58
CA TYR A 268 -7.13 -1.16 19.18
C TYR A 268 -5.75 -1.76 19.45
N ARG A 269 -4.97 -1.98 18.39
CA ARG A 269 -3.68 -2.67 18.45
C ARG A 269 -2.53 -1.85 17.88
N PRO A 270 -2.08 -0.80 18.59
CA PRO A 270 -0.84 -0.10 18.22
C PRO A 270 0.39 -0.96 18.51
N SER A 271 1.42 -0.81 17.67
CA SER A 271 2.69 -1.52 17.80
C SER A 271 3.87 -0.65 17.43
N PHE A 272 5.02 -0.96 18.02
CA PHE A 272 6.31 -0.38 17.65
C PHE A 272 7.29 -1.52 17.42
N PHE A 273 7.83 -1.62 16.21
CA PHE A 273 8.59 -2.80 15.83
C PHE A 273 9.67 -2.50 14.80
N TYR A 274 10.74 -3.27 14.87
CA TYR A 274 11.71 -3.43 13.81
C TYR A 274 11.15 -4.40 12.77
N TYR A 275 11.28 -4.08 11.48
CA TYR A 275 10.85 -4.95 10.38
C TYR A 275 11.79 -4.89 9.20
N VAL A 276 12.23 -6.07 8.76
CA VAL A 276 12.96 -6.26 7.51
C VAL A 276 12.21 -7.29 6.67
N PRO A 277 11.71 -6.92 5.47
CA PRO A 277 10.96 -7.82 4.61
C PRO A 277 11.82 -8.96 4.05
N ASP A 278 13.11 -8.71 3.85
CA ASP A 278 14.07 -9.69 3.35
C ASP A 278 15.46 -9.47 3.95
N THR A 279 15.90 -10.44 4.75
CA THR A 279 17.22 -10.45 5.39
C THR A 279 18.35 -10.83 4.42
N GLY A 280 18.03 -11.32 3.22
CA GLY A 280 18.96 -11.91 2.26
C GLY A 280 19.38 -13.35 2.60
N VAL A 281 18.98 -13.88 3.76
CA VAL A 281 19.24 -15.27 4.14
C VAL A 281 18.38 -16.19 3.26
N ARG A 282 18.99 -17.29 2.81
CA ARG A 282 18.38 -18.32 1.97
C ARG A 282 18.77 -19.69 2.49
N ALA A 283 17.93 -20.70 2.26
CA ALA A 283 18.29 -22.10 2.45
C ALA A 283 17.68 -22.94 1.33
N GLY A 284 18.15 -24.18 1.13
CA GLY A 284 17.63 -25.06 0.07
C GLY A 284 16.11 -25.33 0.15
N TRP A 285 15.50 -25.07 1.31
CA TRP A 285 14.08 -25.31 1.58
C TRP A 285 13.23 -24.03 1.71
N PHE A 286 13.80 -22.81 1.67
CA PHE A 286 13.02 -21.56 1.63
C PHE A 286 13.69 -20.48 0.76
N SER A 287 12.87 -19.67 0.07
CA SER A 287 13.31 -18.68 -0.92
C SER A 287 13.55 -17.28 -0.36
N SER A 288 12.98 -16.91 0.78
CA SER A 288 13.34 -15.69 1.51
C SER A 288 13.00 -15.77 2.99
N LEU A 289 13.68 -14.94 3.79
CA LEU A 289 13.43 -14.79 5.21
C LEU A 289 13.27 -13.30 5.55
N GLY A 290 12.06 -12.90 5.93
CA GLY A 290 11.79 -11.64 6.61
C GLY A 290 11.74 -11.81 8.13
N ILE A 291 11.84 -10.70 8.87
CA ILE A 291 11.72 -10.70 10.32
C ILE A 291 11.04 -9.42 10.81
N ALA A 292 10.12 -9.57 11.76
CA ALA A 292 9.61 -8.47 12.57
C ALA A 292 9.82 -8.76 14.06
N ALA A 293 10.16 -7.76 14.86
CA ALA A 293 10.24 -7.89 16.31
C ALA A 293 9.91 -6.57 16.98
N GLY A 294 9.14 -6.59 18.06
CA GLY A 294 8.72 -5.36 18.71
C GLY A 294 7.76 -5.56 19.85
N ILE A 295 7.11 -4.47 20.23
CA ILE A 295 6.08 -4.42 21.27
C ILE A 295 4.73 -4.07 20.65
N GLU A 296 3.68 -4.62 21.24
CA GLU A 296 2.30 -4.44 20.79
C GLU A 296 1.39 -4.32 22.01
N HIS A 297 0.60 -3.25 22.03
CA HIS A 297 -0.50 -3.09 22.98
C HIS A 297 -1.78 -3.48 22.25
N GLU A 298 -2.69 -4.19 22.91
CA GLU A 298 -4.02 -4.50 22.39
C GLU A 298 -5.04 -4.24 23.50
N SER A 299 -6.03 -3.38 23.26
CA SER A 299 -7.13 -3.14 24.20
C SER A 299 -8.44 -2.92 23.47
N ASN A 300 -9.57 -3.07 24.17
CA ASN A 300 -10.88 -2.85 23.58
C ASN A 300 -11.48 -1.45 23.84
N GLY A 301 -10.76 -0.59 24.56
CA GLY A 301 -11.20 0.77 24.88
C GLY A 301 -12.43 0.86 25.80
N LYS A 302 -12.88 -0.27 26.38
CA LYS A 302 -13.99 -0.30 27.34
C LYS A 302 -13.49 -0.09 28.77
N ALA A 303 -14.40 0.29 29.67
CA ALA A 303 -14.15 0.48 31.10
C ALA A 303 -14.87 -0.59 31.94
N GLY A 304 -14.51 -0.69 33.23
CA GLY A 304 -15.14 -1.62 34.17
C GLY A 304 -14.93 -3.09 33.79
N ASP A 305 -15.94 -3.92 34.04
CA ASP A 305 -15.87 -5.37 33.88
C ASP A 305 -15.71 -5.83 32.42
N ASP A 306 -16.03 -4.96 31.46
CA ASP A 306 -15.84 -5.19 30.02
C ASP A 306 -14.46 -4.74 29.53
N SER A 307 -13.64 -4.12 30.39
CA SER A 307 -12.31 -3.68 30.01
C SER A 307 -11.39 -4.87 29.76
N ARG A 308 -10.69 -4.85 28.63
CA ARG A 308 -9.71 -5.87 28.28
C ARG A 308 -8.46 -5.21 27.72
N SER A 309 -7.30 -5.68 28.16
CA SER A 309 -6.03 -5.18 27.66
C SER A 309 -4.90 -6.20 27.84
N ILE A 310 -3.94 -6.12 26.92
CA ILE A 310 -2.66 -6.81 26.99
C ILE A 310 -1.55 -5.94 26.43
N ASN A 311 -0.34 -6.13 26.96
CA ASN A 311 0.90 -5.73 26.30
C ASN A 311 1.72 -6.98 25.99
N THR A 312 2.26 -7.06 24.78
CA THR A 312 3.11 -8.16 24.34
C THR A 312 4.42 -7.66 23.76
N VAL A 313 5.46 -8.46 23.93
CA VAL A 313 6.67 -8.40 23.11
C VAL A 313 6.63 -9.58 22.16
N PHE A 314 7.04 -9.39 20.91
CA PHE A 314 6.96 -10.43 19.89
C PHE A 314 8.20 -10.50 19.00
N VAL A 315 8.38 -11.69 18.40
CA VAL A 315 9.28 -11.96 17.28
C VAL A 315 8.50 -12.77 16.24
N LYS A 316 8.61 -12.39 14.98
CA LYS A 316 7.89 -12.98 13.85
C LYS A 316 8.85 -13.16 12.66
N PRO A 317 9.52 -14.31 12.53
CA PRO A 317 10.13 -14.70 11.26
C PRO A 317 9.05 -14.91 10.19
N ILE A 318 9.37 -14.61 8.95
CA ILE A 318 8.48 -14.71 7.78
C ILE A 318 9.24 -15.49 6.71
N LEU A 319 8.91 -16.76 6.53
CA LEU A 319 9.57 -17.63 5.55
C LEU A 319 8.73 -17.74 4.29
N THR A 320 9.33 -17.45 3.15
CA THR A 320 8.69 -17.65 1.83
C THR A 320 9.26 -18.90 1.17
N PHE A 321 8.41 -19.67 0.49
CA PHE A 321 8.75 -20.92 -0.16
C PHE A 321 8.28 -20.91 -1.61
N GLY A 322 9.20 -21.15 -2.56
CA GLY A 322 8.91 -21.07 -3.99
C GLY A 322 9.11 -19.66 -4.55
N ASN A 323 8.61 -19.41 -5.76
CA ASN A 323 8.78 -18.14 -6.45
C ASN A 323 7.67 -17.15 -6.05
N PRO A 324 7.99 -15.99 -5.44
CA PRO A 324 7.00 -14.98 -5.04
C PRO A 324 6.15 -14.42 -6.19
N SER A 325 6.62 -14.53 -7.44
CA SER A 325 5.85 -14.14 -8.63
C SER A 325 4.78 -15.15 -9.04
N GLU A 326 4.89 -16.39 -8.55
CA GLU A 326 3.97 -17.49 -8.81
C GLU A 326 3.20 -17.88 -7.54
N TYR A 327 2.49 -19.01 -7.58
CA TYR A 327 1.93 -19.60 -6.38
C TYR A 327 3.06 -20.05 -5.45
N HIS A 328 3.08 -19.46 -4.26
CA HIS A 328 4.09 -19.73 -3.23
C HIS A 328 3.42 -19.88 -1.87
N TRP A 329 4.20 -20.39 -0.92
CA TRP A 329 3.78 -20.44 0.48
C TRP A 329 4.53 -19.40 1.28
N THR A 330 3.85 -18.82 2.28
CA THR A 330 4.49 -18.02 3.32
C THR A 330 4.09 -18.57 4.68
N ILE A 331 5.07 -18.83 5.54
CA ILE A 331 4.85 -19.33 6.90
C ILE A 331 5.47 -18.32 7.85
N ALA A 332 4.66 -17.73 8.73
CA ALA A 332 5.09 -16.68 9.64
C ALA A 332 4.57 -16.94 11.07
N PRO A 333 5.33 -17.67 11.91
CA PRO A 333 5.00 -17.82 13.32
C PRO A 333 5.34 -16.53 14.08
N LYS A 334 4.34 -15.84 14.62
CA LYS A 334 4.51 -14.72 15.57
C LYS A 334 4.55 -15.30 16.97
N LEU A 335 5.74 -15.38 17.57
CA LEU A 335 5.95 -15.77 18.96
C LEU A 335 5.85 -14.54 19.84
N TYR A 336 5.18 -14.63 20.98
CA TYR A 336 5.04 -13.50 21.90
C TYR A 336 5.01 -13.89 23.37
N ALA A 337 5.39 -12.94 24.22
CA ALA A 337 5.25 -13.02 25.67
C ALA A 337 4.40 -11.86 26.18
N TYR A 338 3.57 -12.13 27.18
CA TYR A 338 2.73 -11.11 27.82
C TYR A 338 3.54 -10.32 28.85
N LEU A 339 3.68 -9.03 28.60
CA LEU A 339 4.30 -8.08 29.53
C LEU A 339 3.29 -7.57 30.56
N GLU A 340 2.03 -7.44 30.14
CA GLU A 340 0.91 -6.95 30.95
C GLU A 340 -0.37 -7.64 30.44
N LYS A 341 -1.27 -8.00 31.37
CA LYS A 341 -2.54 -8.70 31.08
C LYS A 341 -3.50 -8.69 32.28
N LYS A 342 -3.44 -7.68 33.14
CA LYS A 342 -4.13 -7.66 34.44
C LYS A 342 -5.66 -7.75 34.29
N ASP A 343 -6.20 -7.19 33.21
CA ASP A 343 -7.64 -7.16 32.94
C ASP A 343 -8.16 -8.53 32.46
N ASN A 344 -7.25 -9.42 32.05
CA ASN A 344 -7.53 -10.76 31.56
C ASN A 344 -6.34 -11.70 31.87
N PRO A 345 -6.12 -12.07 33.17
CA PRO A 345 -4.91 -12.76 33.61
C PRO A 345 -4.69 -14.15 33.01
N ASP A 346 -5.75 -14.77 32.52
CA ASP A 346 -5.78 -16.13 31.98
C ASP A 346 -5.86 -16.18 30.45
N ILE A 347 -5.69 -15.05 29.75
CA ILE A 347 -5.75 -14.95 28.27
C ILE A 347 -4.87 -15.95 27.52
N GLN A 348 -3.70 -16.30 28.06
CA GLN A 348 -2.78 -17.31 27.52
C GLN A 348 -3.42 -18.71 27.42
N ASN A 349 -4.41 -19.01 28.27
CA ASN A 349 -5.12 -20.29 28.20
C ASN A 349 -5.85 -20.44 26.86
N TYR A 350 -6.26 -19.31 26.26
CA TYR A 350 -7.08 -19.24 25.06
C TYR A 350 -6.26 -18.90 23.81
N ARG A 351 -5.42 -17.86 23.88
CA ARG A 351 -4.60 -17.37 22.75
C ARG A 351 -3.23 -18.04 22.64
N GLY A 352 -2.68 -18.54 23.76
CA GLY A 352 -1.36 -19.16 23.78
C GLY A 352 -0.24 -18.13 23.77
N TYR A 353 0.89 -18.50 23.15
CA TYR A 353 2.10 -17.66 23.03
C TYR A 353 2.59 -17.56 21.57
N MET A 354 1.75 -18.01 20.63
CA MET A 354 2.09 -18.03 19.21
C MET A 354 0.84 -17.91 18.34
N ASP A 355 0.94 -17.05 17.33
CA ASP A 355 0.02 -17.01 16.19
C ASP A 355 0.78 -17.54 14.97
N LEU A 356 0.29 -18.61 14.35
CA LEU A 356 0.89 -19.15 13.12
C LEU A 356 0.10 -18.68 11.91
N LEU A 357 0.69 -17.80 11.11
CA LEU A 357 0.16 -17.42 9.81
C LEU A 357 0.72 -18.35 8.72
N VAL A 358 -0.17 -18.97 7.94
CA VAL A 358 0.15 -19.72 6.73
C VAL A 358 -0.57 -19.08 5.56
N LEU A 359 0.16 -18.69 4.52
CA LEU A 359 -0.37 -18.14 3.29
C LEU A 359 -0.05 -19.07 2.13
N TRP A 360 -0.98 -19.18 1.21
CA TRP A 360 -0.77 -19.75 -0.11
C TRP A 360 -1.44 -18.89 -1.16
N GLY A 361 -0.69 -18.45 -2.17
CA GLY A 361 -1.28 -17.61 -3.19
C GLY A 361 -0.27 -17.02 -4.15
N LYS A 362 -0.76 -16.13 -5.02
CA LYS A 362 0.08 -15.36 -5.94
C LYS A 362 -0.38 -13.91 -6.08
N PRO A 363 0.53 -12.97 -6.42
CA PRO A 363 0.22 -11.53 -6.51
C PRO A 363 -0.94 -11.18 -7.45
N ASN A 364 -1.16 -11.93 -8.53
CA ASN A 364 -2.24 -11.67 -9.47
C ASN A 364 -3.30 -12.79 -9.48
N GLY A 365 -3.56 -13.45 -8.36
CA GLY A 365 -4.52 -14.55 -8.30
C GLY A 365 -5.09 -14.74 -6.91
N TRP A 366 -5.60 -15.95 -6.68
CA TRP A 366 -6.10 -16.37 -5.38
C TRP A 366 -5.01 -16.24 -4.31
N GLN A 367 -5.41 -15.81 -3.13
CA GLN A 367 -4.61 -15.91 -1.91
C GLN A 367 -5.51 -16.46 -0.79
N ILE A 368 -5.03 -17.50 -0.14
CA ILE A 368 -5.64 -18.12 1.04
C ILE A 368 -4.67 -17.90 2.19
N GLY A 369 -5.13 -17.26 3.26
CA GLY A 369 -4.38 -17.08 4.49
C GLY A 369 -5.12 -17.71 5.66
N ALA A 370 -4.40 -18.44 6.51
CA ALA A 370 -4.93 -19.02 7.74
C ALA A 370 -4.06 -18.58 8.92
N THR A 371 -4.68 -17.96 9.92
CA THR A 371 -4.05 -17.70 11.22
C THR A 371 -4.55 -18.74 12.21
N LEU A 372 -3.62 -19.51 12.75
CA LEU A 372 -3.89 -20.57 13.72
C LEU A 372 -3.37 -20.13 15.10
N ARG A 373 -4.21 -20.28 16.12
CA ARG A 373 -3.83 -20.05 17.52
C ARG A 373 -4.07 -21.30 18.33
N LYS A 374 -3.12 -21.65 19.19
CA LYS A 374 -3.25 -22.73 20.16
C LYS A 374 -3.11 -22.19 21.56
N GLY A 375 -4.20 -22.24 22.33
CA GLY A 375 -4.20 -21.90 23.74
C GLY A 375 -3.44 -22.91 24.60
N MET A 376 -3.06 -22.51 25.82
CA MET A 376 -2.33 -23.38 26.76
C MET A 376 -3.18 -24.54 27.33
N LYS A 377 -4.51 -24.45 27.25
CA LYS A 377 -5.40 -25.57 27.61
C LYS A 377 -5.66 -26.48 26.40
N ARG A 378 -5.83 -27.78 26.64
CA ARG A 378 -5.89 -28.82 25.59
C ARG A 378 -6.81 -28.46 24.42
N ASN A 379 -8.03 -28.00 24.71
CA ASN A 379 -9.08 -27.78 23.70
C ASN A 379 -9.27 -26.31 23.29
N TYR A 380 -8.37 -25.40 23.69
CA TYR A 380 -8.51 -23.98 23.38
C TYR A 380 -7.57 -23.57 22.25
N GLY A 381 -8.07 -22.70 21.39
CA GLY A 381 -7.43 -22.21 20.18
C GLY A 381 -8.45 -21.60 19.22
N SER A 382 -7.97 -21.12 18.08
CA SER A 382 -8.83 -20.59 17.01
C SER A 382 -8.20 -20.75 15.64
N VAL A 383 -9.06 -20.66 14.64
CA VAL A 383 -8.73 -20.71 13.22
C VAL A 383 -9.42 -19.53 12.55
N ASP A 384 -8.63 -18.65 11.93
CA ASP A 384 -9.11 -17.53 11.11
C ASP A 384 -8.58 -17.71 9.68
N VAL A 385 -9.46 -18.01 8.74
CA VAL A 385 -9.15 -18.22 7.32
C VAL A 385 -9.71 -17.07 6.51
N GLN A 386 -8.90 -16.53 5.61
CA GLN A 386 -9.28 -15.47 4.68
C GLN A 386 -8.89 -15.89 3.26
N VAL A 387 -9.83 -15.77 2.33
CA VAL A 387 -9.65 -16.04 0.91
C VAL A 387 -9.92 -14.76 0.13
N THR A 388 -9.01 -14.40 -0.76
CA THR A 388 -9.13 -13.21 -1.60
C THR A 388 -8.93 -13.53 -3.08
N TYR A 389 -9.64 -12.81 -3.95
CA TYR A 389 -9.43 -12.85 -5.38
C TYR A 389 -9.52 -11.44 -5.99
N PRO A 390 -8.61 -11.04 -6.91
CA PRO A 390 -8.57 -9.68 -7.44
C PRO A 390 -9.86 -9.35 -8.20
N LEU A 391 -10.57 -8.31 -7.77
CA LEU A 391 -11.86 -7.95 -8.36
C LEU A 391 -11.71 -7.48 -9.81
N GLY A 392 -10.59 -6.81 -10.13
CA GLY A 392 -10.23 -6.38 -11.48
C GLY A 392 -10.12 -7.50 -12.52
N LYS A 393 -10.05 -8.77 -12.09
CA LYS A 393 -10.12 -9.94 -12.99
C LYS A 393 -11.55 -10.38 -13.31
N LEU A 394 -12.50 -10.05 -12.46
CA LEU A 394 -13.92 -10.35 -12.64
C LEU A 394 -14.62 -9.17 -13.33
N ILE A 395 -14.29 -7.94 -12.91
CA ILE A 395 -14.90 -6.71 -13.39
C ILE A 395 -13.79 -5.75 -13.80
N PRO A 396 -13.55 -5.54 -15.11
CA PRO A 396 -12.52 -4.61 -15.59
C PRO A 396 -12.68 -3.21 -14.99
N GLY A 397 -11.58 -2.59 -14.58
CA GLY A 397 -11.56 -1.24 -13.98
C GLY A 397 -11.79 -1.20 -12.46
N THR A 398 -12.07 -2.33 -11.82
CA THR A 398 -12.22 -2.39 -10.35
C THR A 398 -10.90 -2.67 -9.63
N GLY A 399 -10.70 -2.01 -8.49
CA GLY A 399 -9.61 -2.27 -7.55
C GLY A 399 -10.02 -3.23 -6.43
N GLY A 400 -9.05 -3.60 -5.60
CA GLY A 400 -9.26 -4.45 -4.43
C GLY A 400 -9.60 -5.91 -4.76
N TYR A 401 -10.20 -6.58 -3.78
CA TYR A 401 -10.42 -8.02 -3.78
C TYR A 401 -11.80 -8.36 -3.26
N ILE A 402 -12.45 -9.35 -3.89
CA ILE A 402 -13.52 -10.07 -3.19
C ILE A 402 -12.89 -10.83 -2.04
N TRP A 403 -13.53 -10.79 -0.87
CA TRP A 403 -13.02 -11.35 0.37
C TRP A 403 -14.04 -12.34 0.96
N LEU A 404 -13.56 -13.50 1.38
CA LEU A 404 -14.31 -14.51 2.11
C LEU A 404 -13.54 -14.86 3.38
N GLY A 405 -14.16 -14.70 4.53
CA GLY A 405 -13.59 -15.04 5.84
C GLY A 405 -14.32 -16.19 6.50
N TYR A 406 -13.57 -17.00 7.24
CA TYR A 406 -14.09 -18.03 8.13
C TYR A 406 -13.37 -17.93 9.48
N PHE A 407 -14.11 -17.81 10.57
CA PHE A 407 -13.55 -17.84 11.91
C PHE A 407 -14.24 -18.91 12.77
N THR A 408 -13.49 -19.60 13.62
CA THR A 408 -14.05 -20.43 14.71
C THR A 408 -13.05 -20.53 15.87
N GLY A 409 -13.55 -20.67 17.09
CA GLY A 409 -12.73 -20.85 18.29
C GLY A 409 -12.73 -19.64 19.22
N TYR A 410 -11.67 -19.48 20.00
CA TYR A 410 -11.55 -18.44 21.04
C TYR A 410 -10.81 -17.19 20.54
N GLY A 411 -11.15 -16.03 21.10
CA GLY A 411 -10.42 -14.78 20.83
C GLY A 411 -10.61 -14.26 19.41
N GLU A 412 -11.85 -14.24 18.92
CA GLU A 412 -12.21 -13.48 17.72
C GLU A 412 -12.05 -11.97 17.96
N ASP A 413 -12.53 -11.54 19.12
CA ASP A 413 -12.34 -10.22 19.71
C ASP A 413 -11.78 -10.37 21.14
N LEU A 414 -11.39 -9.23 21.72
CA LEU A 414 -10.81 -9.21 23.06
C LEU A 414 -11.87 -9.27 24.16
N LEU A 415 -13.08 -8.75 23.95
CA LEU A 415 -14.17 -8.80 24.94
C LEU A 415 -14.50 -10.25 25.35
N ASP A 416 -14.66 -11.12 24.36
CA ASP A 416 -15.04 -12.52 24.51
C ASP A 416 -13.87 -13.48 24.29
N TYR A 417 -12.63 -13.06 24.60
CA TYR A 417 -11.43 -13.89 24.42
C TYR A 417 -11.52 -15.28 25.06
N ASN A 418 -12.31 -15.41 26.14
CA ASN A 418 -12.49 -16.62 26.92
C ASN A 418 -13.75 -17.41 26.56
N ARG A 419 -14.51 -16.97 25.54
CA ARG A 419 -15.68 -17.68 25.00
C ARG A 419 -15.35 -18.27 23.64
N HIS A 420 -15.91 -19.45 23.38
CA HIS A 420 -15.77 -20.09 22.08
C HIS A 420 -16.80 -19.50 21.11
N SER A 421 -16.35 -18.74 20.11
CA SER A 421 -17.22 -18.27 19.03
C SER A 421 -17.64 -19.45 18.15
N PRO A 422 -18.93 -19.55 17.78
CA PRO A 422 -19.36 -20.49 16.75
C PRO A 422 -18.71 -20.12 15.40
N SER A 423 -18.71 -21.05 14.46
CA SER A 423 -18.12 -20.81 13.15
C SER A 423 -18.83 -19.68 12.40
N GLN A 424 -18.13 -18.65 11.97
CA GLN A 424 -18.69 -17.53 11.21
C GLN A 424 -18.10 -17.52 9.81
N VAL A 425 -18.95 -17.59 8.78
CA VAL A 425 -18.58 -17.35 7.38
C VAL A 425 -19.02 -15.94 7.02
N ARG A 426 -18.11 -15.15 6.47
CA ARG A 426 -18.36 -13.76 6.08
C ARG A 426 -17.90 -13.50 4.66
N ILE A 427 -18.68 -12.76 3.89
CA ILE A 427 -18.32 -12.31 2.54
C ILE A 427 -18.22 -10.79 2.52
N GLY A 428 -17.28 -10.25 1.74
CA GLY A 428 -17.19 -8.82 1.55
C GLY A 428 -16.05 -8.40 0.66
N TYR A 429 -15.40 -7.30 1.03
CA TYR A 429 -14.44 -6.60 0.19
C TYR A 429 -13.17 -6.29 0.98
N SER A 430 -12.04 -6.46 0.31
CA SER A 430 -10.72 -6.17 0.85
C SER A 430 -9.98 -5.17 -0.05
N VAL A 431 -9.38 -4.16 0.57
CA VAL A 431 -8.51 -3.19 -0.11
C VAL A 431 -7.07 -3.71 -0.12
N PHE A 432 -6.65 -4.29 1.01
CA PHE A 432 -5.33 -4.90 1.18
C PHE A 432 -5.48 -6.30 1.75
N ARG A 433 -4.65 -7.21 1.26
CA ARG A 433 -4.48 -8.59 1.76
C ARG A 433 -3.05 -8.76 2.29
N TRP A 434 -2.73 -9.96 2.77
CA TRP A 434 -1.39 -10.26 3.29
C TRP A 434 -0.29 -10.11 2.25
#